data_AF-A0A6Y2WZW6-F1
#
_entry.id   AF-A0A6Y2WZW6-F1
#
_cell.length_a   1.000
_cell.length_b   1.000
_cell.length_c   1.000
_cell.angle_alpha   90.00
_cell.angle_beta   90.00
_cell.angle_gamma   90.00
#
_symmetry.space_group_name_H-M   'P 1'
#
loop_
_entity.id
_entity.type
_entity.pdbx_description
1 polymer ?
#
loop_
_entity_poly.entity_id
_entity_poly.type
_entity_poly.pdbx_seq_one_letter_code
_entity_poly.pdbx_strand_id
1 'polypeptide(L)' 'RLDTDGKRIHITNPEDILRISGLILDSYEYVKNDDNFRRGSRVSSLEEVE' A
#
# COMPACT_ATOMS: atom_id res chain seq x y z
N ARG A 1 1.21 17.08 11.87
CA ARG A 1 0.56 15.76 11.91
C ARG A 1 0.04 15.51 10.50
N LEU A 2 0.17 14.29 9.97
CA LEU A 2 -0.37 13.98 8.64
C LEU A 2 -1.88 14.23 8.67
N ASP A 3 -2.37 15.12 7.82
CA ASP A 3 -3.77 15.55 7.82
C ASP A 3 -4.53 14.94 6.64
N THR A 4 -5.77 14.54 6.89
CA THR A 4 -6.58 13.79 5.93
C THR A 4 -8.06 14.04 6.17
N ASP A 5 -8.81 14.24 5.08
CA ASP A 5 -10.27 14.42 5.09
C ASP A 5 -11.03 13.10 4.84
N GLY A 6 -10.32 11.97 4.86
CA GLY A 6 -10.85 10.63 4.56
C GLY A 6 -10.95 10.29 3.07
N LYS A 7 -10.79 11.27 2.16
CA LYS A 7 -10.70 11.05 0.70
C LYS A 7 -9.36 11.46 0.13
N ARG A 8 -8.68 12.40 0.78
CA ARG A 8 -7.44 13.04 0.35
C ARG A 8 -6.50 13.16 1.52
N ILE A 9 -5.22 13.01 1.21
CA ILE A 9 -4.13 13.25 2.14
C ILE A 9 -3.54 14.61 1.77
N HIS A 10 -3.46 15.51 2.75
CA HIS A 10 -2.91 16.84 2.56
C HIS A 10 -1.41 16.81 2.88
N ILE A 11 -0.58 16.96 1.85
CA ILE A 11 0.88 16.99 1.97
C ILE A 11 1.30 18.45 2.08
N THR A 12 1.84 18.83 3.24
CA THR A 12 2.25 20.22 3.52
C THR A 12 3.75 20.37 3.66
N ASN A 13 4.41 19.32 4.16
CA ASN A 13 5.85 19.28 4.35
C ASN A 13 6.44 18.02 3.69
N PRO A 14 7.70 18.06 3.25
CA PRO A 14 8.36 16.88 2.67
C PRO A 14 8.42 15.68 3.62
N GLU A 15 8.44 15.92 4.95
CA GLU A 15 8.37 14.85 5.93
C GLU A 15 7.07 14.04 5.88
N ASP A 16 5.97 14.64 5.41
CA ASP A 16 4.69 13.94 5.27
C ASP A 16 4.82 12.80 4.25
N ILE A 17 5.60 13.02 3.18
CA ILE A 17 5.90 12.00 2.17
C ILE A 17 6.68 10.84 2.80
N LEU A 18 7.71 11.15 3.60
CA LEU A 18 8.50 10.11 4.27
C LEU A 18 7.66 9.28 5.24
N ARG A 19 6.74 9.92 5.97
CA ARG A 19 5.80 9.24 6.88
C ARG A 19 4.85 8.31 6.13
N ILE A 20 4.28 8.76 5.01
CA ILE A 20 3.39 7.94 4.16
C ILE A 20 4.15 6.74 3.60
N SER A 21 5.36 6.96 3.06
CA SER A 21 6.19 5.89 2.52
C SER A 21 6.52 4.83 3.59
N GLY A 22 6.82 5.26 4.82
CA GLY A 22 7.02 4.35 5.95
C GLY A 22 5.78 3.51 6.25
N LEU A 23 4.60 4.15 6.37
CA LEU A 23 3.34 3.44 6.63
C LEU A 23 3.01 2.40 5.55
N ILE A 24 3.22 2.74 4.28
CA ILE A 24 3.01 1.81 3.16
C ILE A 24 3.99 0.64 3.25
N LEU A 25 5.27 0.93 3.48
CA LEU A 25 6.31 -0.10 3.58
C LEU A 25 6.04 -1.04 4.76
N ASP A 26 5.70 -0.51 5.93
CA ASP A 26 5.39 -1.31 7.12
C ASP A 26 4.17 -2.22 6.88
N SER A 27 3.13 -1.68 6.25
CA SER A 27 1.93 -2.44 5.89
C SER A 27 2.27 -3.56 4.91
N TYR A 28 3.08 -3.28 3.90
CA TYR A 28 3.56 -4.27 2.94
C TYR A 28 4.40 -5.36 3.62
N GLU A 29 5.39 -4.98 4.43
CA GLU A 29 6.28 -5.90 5.14
C GLU A 29 5.50 -6.82 6.09
N TYR A 30 4.42 -6.33 6.69
CA TYR A 30 3.53 -7.12 7.54
C TYR A 30 2.80 -8.21 6.74
N VAL A 31 2.28 -7.90 5.55
CA VAL A 31 1.42 -8.82 4.78
C VAL A 31 2.13 -9.59 3.67
N LYS A 32 3.35 -9.22 3.26
CA LYS A 32 4.04 -9.80 2.08
C LYS A 32 4.24 -11.32 2.13
N ASN A 33 4.21 -11.88 3.34
CA ASN A 33 4.37 -13.32 3.56
C ASN A 33 3.04 -14.06 3.76
N ASP A 34 1.91 -13.34 3.80
CA ASP A 34 0.59 -13.94 3.89
C ASP A 34 0.20 -14.57 2.55
N ASP A 35 -0.22 -15.84 2.58
CA ASP A 35 -0.61 -16.60 1.40
C ASP A 35 -1.87 -16.04 0.72
N ASN A 36 -2.74 -15.33 1.44
CA ASN A 36 -3.90 -14.65 0.84
C ASN A 36 -3.44 -13.41 0.05
N PHE A 37 -2.45 -12.69 0.56
CA PHE A 37 -1.85 -11.54 -0.14
C PHE A 37 -1.10 -11.99 -1.41
N ARG A 38 -0.38 -13.12 -1.33
CA ARG A 38 0.33 -13.72 -2.49
C ARG A 38 -0.60 -14.37 -3.52
N ARG A 39 -1.80 -14.82 -3.12
CA ARG A 39 -2.76 -15.40 -4.07
C ARG A 39 -3.34 -14.36 -5.02
N GLY A 40 -3.59 -13.13 -4.54
CA GLY A 40 -4.05 -12.03 -5.39
C GLY A 40 -3.09 -11.71 -6.55
N SER A 41 -1.78 -11.86 -6.36
CA SER A 41 -0.79 -11.62 -7.42
C SER A 41 -0.68 -12.76 -8.45
N ARG A 42 -1.06 -13.99 -8.09
CA ARG A 42 -1.04 -15.15 -9.00
C ARG A 42 -2.29 -15.28 -9.87
N VAL A 43 -3.45 -14.85 -9.38
CA VAL A 43 -4.71 -14.95 -10.15
C VAL A 43 -4.74 -13.94 -11.29
N SER A 44 -4.18 -12.74 -11.09
CA SER A 44 -4.04 -11.73 -12.15
C SER A 44 -3.20 -12.20 -13.35
N SER A 45 -2.31 -13.19 -13.18
CA SER A 45 -1.48 -13.72 -14.28
C SER A 45 -2.15 -14.85 -15.07
N LEU A 46 -3.24 -15.42 -14.54
CA LEU A 46 -3.95 -16.56 -15.14
C LEU A 46 -5.24 -16.14 -15.85
N GLU A 47 -5.84 -15.01 -15.46
CA GLU A 47 -7.03 -14.44 -16.12
C GLU A 47 -6.71 -13.67 -17.42
N GLU A 48 -5.43 -13.38 -17.73
CA GLU A 48 -5.03 -12.80 -19.03
C GLU A 48 -4.87 -13.84 -20.15
N VAL A 49 -5.09 -15.13 -19.85
CA VAL A 49 -4.99 -16.24 -20.82
C VAL A 49 -6.29 -17.04 -20.83
N GLU A 50 -7.40 -16.40 -21.20
CA GLU A 50 -8.59 -17.09 -21.72
C GLU A 50 -9.30 -16.25 -22.80
#